data_AF-A0AAE0HNT8-F1
#
_entry.id   AF-A0AAE0HNT8-F1
#
_cell.length_a   1.000
_cell.length_b   1.000
_cell.length_c   1.000
_cell.angle_alpha   90.00
_cell.angle_beta   90.00
_cell.angle_gamma   90.00
#
_symmetry.space_group_name_H-M   'P 1'
#
loop_
_entity.id
_entity.type
_entity.pdbx_description
1 polymer ?
#
loop_
_entity_poly.entity_id
_entity_poly.type
_entity_poly.pdbx_seq_one_letter_code
_entity_poly.pdbx_strand_id
1 'polypeptide(L)'
;MFDAIEYSSIENIRSGLSYGVFSTENKWANPDEEGTLKWDFDDRSADREKLLEQMDFPLVSIAMSKDVVKSGCVPRTNVEAWSEIVDGHRDISDGLKAGDKRPESVWAPTNRGNVVRRSGTHTRGDHAGKGLSKALAHYVMHKIREHDNGYRAILIHTGSEAVDKVWLRPPVPFKSEEISTFSTAGYQKRNSHTGALYNPFGSAEVVSRRIWITWPEEEEEEGNEAKVLESRRMRAVVIADDDSE
;
A
#
# COMPACT_ATOMS: atom_id res chain seq x y z
N MET A 1 -3.35 13.09 14.34
CA MET A 1 -2.87 12.66 13.00
C MET A 1 -1.87 11.51 13.09
N PHE A 2 -0.73 11.67 13.78
CA PHE A 2 0.28 10.62 13.92
C PHE A 2 -0.28 9.30 14.48
N ASP A 3 -1.04 9.35 15.57
CA ASP A 3 -1.67 8.15 16.17
C ASP A 3 -2.57 7.37 15.18
N ALA A 4 -3.26 8.08 14.27
CA ALA A 4 -4.12 7.44 13.27
C ALA A 4 -3.31 6.81 12.13
N ILE A 5 -2.20 7.43 11.74
CA ILE A 5 -1.24 6.85 10.79
C ILE A 5 -0.60 5.61 11.40
N GLU A 6 -0.12 5.71 12.63
CA GLU A 6 0.50 4.61 13.36
C GLU A 6 -0.48 3.45 13.50
N TYR A 7 -1.70 3.73 13.97
CA TYR A 7 -2.75 2.72 14.12
C TYR A 7 -3.07 2.02 12.80
N SER A 8 -3.37 2.80 11.75
CA SER A 8 -3.63 2.26 10.41
C SER A 8 -2.44 1.43 9.90
N SER A 9 -1.22 1.87 10.21
CA SER A 9 -0.01 1.18 9.79
C SER A 9 0.16 -0.16 10.47
N ILE A 10 0.01 -0.19 11.80
CA ILE A 10 0.05 -1.40 12.62
C ILE A 10 -1.04 -2.38 12.20
N GLU A 11 -2.25 -1.93 11.88
CA GLU A 11 -3.32 -2.81 11.38
C GLU A 11 -2.94 -3.50 10.06
N ASN A 12 -2.34 -2.77 9.12
CA ASN A 12 -1.87 -3.36 7.86
C ASN A 12 -0.76 -4.39 8.12
N ILE A 13 0.18 -4.08 9.02
CA ILE A 13 1.28 -5.01 9.37
C ILE A 13 0.72 -6.28 10.02
N ARG A 14 -0.15 -6.13 11.03
CA ARG A 14 -0.84 -7.22 11.75
C ARG A 14 -1.83 -7.99 10.89
N SER A 15 -2.05 -7.60 9.64
CA SER A 15 -2.87 -8.38 8.71
C SER A 15 -2.13 -9.62 8.20
N GLY A 16 -0.79 -9.64 8.25
CA GLY A 16 0.03 -10.67 7.60
C GLY A 16 0.16 -10.51 6.08
N LEU A 17 -0.44 -9.46 5.50
CA LEU A 17 -0.46 -9.20 4.05
C LEU A 17 0.42 -8.02 3.64
N SER A 18 1.29 -7.57 4.54
CA SER A 18 2.22 -6.46 4.32
C SER A 18 3.64 -6.99 4.19
N TYR A 19 4.40 -6.43 3.26
CA TYR A 19 5.74 -6.89 2.91
C TYR A 19 6.72 -5.72 2.86
N GLY A 20 7.98 -6.00 3.20
CA GLY A 20 9.09 -5.06 3.15
C GLY A 20 10.24 -5.61 2.31
N VAL A 21 11.04 -4.71 1.74
CA VAL A 21 12.35 -5.02 1.14
C VAL A 21 13.41 -4.48 2.07
N PHE A 22 14.33 -5.34 2.47
CA PHE A 22 15.44 -5.01 3.35
C PHE A 22 16.76 -5.06 2.56
N SER A 23 17.59 -4.04 2.72
CA SER A 23 18.93 -4.00 2.13
C SER A 23 19.85 -4.92 2.91
N THR A 24 20.51 -5.84 2.20
CA THR A 24 21.58 -6.70 2.75
C THR A 24 22.93 -5.98 2.80
N GLU A 25 23.01 -4.77 2.23
CA GLU A 25 24.21 -3.95 2.18
C GLU A 25 24.15 -2.78 3.19
N ASN A 26 23.14 -2.77 4.07
CA ASN A 26 23.01 -1.70 5.07
C ASN A 26 24.22 -1.71 6.01
N LYS A 27 24.86 -0.55 6.13
CA LYS A 27 25.92 -0.33 7.12
C LYS A 27 25.32 0.46 8.27
N TRP A 28 25.27 -0.16 9.44
CA TRP A 28 24.78 0.50 10.64
C TRP A 28 25.68 1.69 10.99
N ALA A 29 25.07 2.84 11.26
CA ALA A 29 25.81 4.00 11.74
C ALA A 29 26.31 3.75 13.17
N ASN A 30 25.52 3.03 13.99
CA ASN A 30 25.93 2.56 15.30
C ASN A 30 25.59 1.06 15.49
N PRO A 31 26.59 0.15 15.52
CA PRO A 31 26.36 -1.28 15.73
C PRO A 31 25.64 -1.63 17.05
N ASP A 32 25.68 -0.76 18.06
CA ASP A 32 25.00 -1.02 19.34
C ASP A 32 23.51 -0.63 19.30
N GLU A 33 23.04 0.00 18.22
CA GLU A 33 21.70 0.57 18.09
C GLU A 33 21.05 0.16 16.76
N GLU A 34 21.30 -1.08 16.32
CA GLU A 34 20.75 -1.64 15.09
C GLU A 34 19.22 -1.54 15.06
N GLY A 35 18.68 -1.00 13.97
CA GLY A 35 17.25 -0.95 13.69
C GLY A 35 16.52 0.22 14.36
N THR A 36 17.25 1.18 14.94
CA THR A 36 16.64 2.31 15.65
C THR A 36 16.24 3.44 14.70
N LEU A 37 15.05 4.01 14.94
CA LEU A 37 14.59 5.25 14.32
C LEU A 37 14.91 6.40 15.28
N LYS A 38 15.82 7.29 14.89
CA LYS A 38 16.30 8.40 15.73
C LYS A 38 15.73 9.74 15.28
N TRP A 39 14.47 9.73 14.85
CA TRP A 39 13.81 10.96 14.45
C TRP A 39 13.72 11.93 15.62
N ASP A 40 14.33 13.09 15.45
CA ASP A 40 14.13 14.21 16.35
C ASP A 40 12.83 14.92 15.95
N PHE A 41 11.75 14.59 16.65
CA PHE A 41 10.43 15.19 16.41
C PHE A 41 10.37 16.68 16.77
N ASP A 42 11.36 17.20 17.51
CA ASP A 42 11.48 18.61 17.85
C ASP A 42 12.25 19.41 16.78
N ASP A 43 13.06 18.76 15.92
CA ASP A 43 13.75 19.40 14.80
C ASP A 43 12.81 19.67 13.62
N ARG A 44 12.13 20.81 13.68
CA ARG A 44 11.28 21.32 12.58
C ARG A 44 12.06 21.82 11.36
N SER A 45 13.39 21.84 11.42
CA SER A 45 14.28 22.22 10.30
C SER A 45 14.83 21.02 9.55
N ALA A 46 14.42 19.80 9.93
CA ALA A 46 14.85 18.58 9.27
C ALA A 46 14.35 18.56 7.82
N ASP A 47 15.28 18.51 6.88
CA ASP A 47 15.01 18.25 5.47
C ASP A 47 15.06 16.74 5.18
N ARG A 48 14.87 16.37 3.92
CA ARG A 48 14.84 14.98 3.48
C ARG A 48 16.13 14.24 3.83
N GLU A 49 17.27 14.92 3.67
CA GLU A 49 18.60 14.35 3.89
C GLU A 49 18.83 14.12 5.39
N LYS A 50 18.52 15.09 6.26
CA LYS A 50 18.59 14.93 7.72
C LYS A 50 17.67 13.82 8.23
N LEU A 51 16.44 13.74 7.72
CA LEU A 51 15.50 12.69 8.10
C LEU A 51 16.00 11.29 7.69
N LEU A 52 16.71 11.20 6.56
CA LEU A 52 17.31 9.95 6.09
C LEU A 52 18.52 9.54 6.94
N GLU A 53 19.37 10.50 7.36
CA GLU A 53 20.50 10.24 8.28
C GLU A 53 20.04 9.72 9.65
N GLN A 54 18.82 10.09 10.06
CA GLN A 54 18.20 9.62 11.30
C GLN A 54 17.53 8.24 11.18
N MET A 55 17.56 7.61 10.00
CA MET A 55 17.01 6.26 9.74
C MET A 55 18.14 5.22 9.67
N ASP A 56 18.51 4.62 10.81
CA ASP A 56 19.50 3.55 10.86
C ASP A 56 18.82 2.17 10.82
N PHE A 57 18.18 1.84 9.68
CA PHE A 57 17.53 0.54 9.46
C PHE A 57 17.53 0.08 8.00
N PRO A 58 17.53 -1.25 7.76
CA PRO A 58 17.70 -1.83 6.42
C PRO A 58 16.45 -1.77 5.56
N LEU A 59 15.28 -1.39 6.09
CA LEU A 59 14.03 -1.33 5.32
C LEU A 59 14.07 -0.20 4.27
N VAL A 60 14.04 -0.58 2.99
CA VAL A 60 14.17 0.34 1.85
C VAL A 60 12.88 0.47 1.02
N SER A 61 11.95 -0.48 1.14
CA SER A 61 10.65 -0.39 0.48
C SER A 61 9.57 -1.12 1.26
N ILE A 62 8.35 -0.59 1.25
CA ILE A 62 7.19 -1.19 1.93
C ILE A 62 5.99 -1.31 0.99
N ALA A 63 5.18 -2.34 1.23
CA ALA A 63 3.89 -2.56 0.64
C ALA A 63 2.91 -2.99 1.75
N MET A 64 2.02 -2.09 2.13
CA MET A 64 1.04 -2.29 3.21
C MET A 64 -0.32 -2.72 2.69
N SER A 65 -0.80 -3.89 3.08
CA SER A 65 -2.08 -4.43 2.65
C SER A 65 -2.87 -4.94 3.84
N LYS A 66 -4.18 -5.10 3.67
CA LYS A 66 -5.06 -5.75 4.64
C LYS A 66 -6.28 -6.36 3.97
N ASP A 67 -6.85 -7.37 4.61
CA ASP A 67 -8.15 -7.92 4.25
C ASP A 67 -9.25 -6.86 4.44
N VAL A 68 -10.14 -6.71 3.46
CA VAL A 68 -11.18 -5.67 3.49
C VAL A 68 -12.27 -5.95 4.54
N VAL A 69 -12.52 -7.23 4.92
CA VAL A 69 -13.50 -7.61 5.95
C VAL A 69 -12.92 -7.65 7.35
N LYS A 70 -11.61 -7.42 7.56
CA LYS A 70 -11.03 -7.44 8.91
C LYS A 70 -11.51 -6.23 9.73
N SER A 71 -12.74 -6.34 10.19
CA SER A 71 -13.33 -5.66 11.34
C SER A 71 -12.90 -6.49 12.55
N GLY A 72 -12.01 -5.95 13.37
CA GLY A 72 -11.52 -6.68 14.53
C GLY A 72 -10.19 -6.22 15.14
N CYS A 73 -9.55 -5.16 14.66
CA CYS A 73 -8.60 -4.47 15.55
C CYS A 73 -9.39 -3.45 16.39
N VAL A 74 -9.29 -3.68 17.69
CA VAL A 74 -9.92 -2.95 18.79
C VAL A 74 -9.46 -1.49 18.71
N PRO A 75 -10.37 -0.50 18.76
CA PRO A 75 -9.95 0.88 18.85
C PRO A 75 -9.09 1.07 20.10
N ARG A 76 -7.91 1.69 19.97
CA ARG A 76 -7.54 2.68 20.99
C ARG A 76 -8.73 3.64 20.98
N THR A 77 -9.53 3.64 22.04
CA THR A 77 -10.90 4.18 22.09
C THR A 77 -11.04 5.67 21.75
N ASN A 78 -9.96 6.34 21.38
CA ASN A 78 -9.87 7.78 21.14
C ASN A 78 -9.13 8.16 19.84
N VAL A 79 -8.82 7.22 18.93
CA VAL A 79 -8.16 7.54 17.66
C VAL A 79 -9.21 7.65 16.55
N GLU A 80 -9.43 8.85 16.04
CA GLU A 80 -10.27 9.08 14.87
C GLU A 80 -9.71 8.35 13.64
N ALA A 81 -10.59 7.86 12.76
CA ALA A 81 -10.14 7.19 11.55
C ALA A 81 -9.34 8.15 10.67
N TRP A 82 -8.34 7.64 9.95
CA TRP A 82 -7.54 8.41 8.99
C TRP A 82 -8.39 9.22 7.99
N SER A 83 -9.58 8.70 7.61
CA SER A 83 -10.56 9.37 6.76
C SER A 83 -11.18 10.63 7.38
N GLU A 84 -11.20 10.73 8.70
CA GLU A 84 -11.74 11.89 9.43
C GLU A 84 -10.69 12.97 9.66
N ILE A 85 -9.41 12.60 9.68
CA ILE A 85 -8.32 13.51 10.06
C ILE A 85 -7.73 14.22 8.84
N VAL A 86 -7.70 13.56 7.67
CA VAL A 86 -7.12 14.15 6.46
C VAL A 86 -8.21 14.72 5.58
N ASP A 87 -8.29 16.04 5.55
CA ASP A 87 -9.17 16.79 4.66
C ASP A 87 -9.01 16.28 3.21
N GLY A 88 -10.15 15.99 2.58
CA GLY A 88 -10.20 15.50 1.21
C GLY A 88 -9.92 14.01 1.01
N HIS A 89 -9.36 13.27 1.99
CA HIS A 89 -9.16 11.82 1.84
C HIS A 89 -10.50 11.08 1.73
N ARG A 90 -11.49 11.45 2.55
CA ARG A 90 -12.86 10.94 2.42
C ARG A 90 -13.45 11.28 1.06
N ASP A 91 -13.32 12.52 0.59
CA ASP A 91 -13.84 12.96 -0.71
C ASP A 91 -13.26 12.13 -1.88
N ILE A 92 -11.95 11.83 -1.86
CA ILE A 92 -11.32 10.94 -2.83
C ILE A 92 -11.89 9.52 -2.72
N SER A 93 -11.92 8.95 -1.50
CA SER A 93 -12.37 7.58 -1.29
C SER A 93 -13.83 7.38 -1.70
N ASP A 94 -14.71 8.32 -1.33
CA ASP A 94 -16.13 8.29 -1.65
C ASP A 94 -16.36 8.54 -3.14
N GLY A 95 -15.61 9.47 -3.75
CA GLY A 95 -15.66 9.71 -5.19
C GLY A 95 -15.26 8.48 -6.01
N LEU A 96 -14.15 7.83 -5.64
CA LEU A 96 -13.71 6.57 -6.25
C LEU A 96 -14.75 5.45 -6.06
N LYS A 97 -15.34 5.33 -4.87
CA LYS A 97 -16.39 4.34 -4.60
C LYS A 97 -17.65 4.62 -5.42
N ALA A 98 -18.11 5.87 -5.49
CA ALA A 98 -19.28 6.28 -6.27
C ALA A 98 -19.08 6.09 -7.79
N GLY A 99 -17.83 6.17 -8.25
CA GLY A 99 -17.45 5.86 -9.62
C GLY A 99 -17.49 4.37 -9.98
N ASP A 100 -17.40 3.46 -9.01
CA ASP A 100 -17.50 2.02 -9.25
C ASP A 100 -18.95 1.65 -9.57
N LYS A 101 -19.26 1.44 -10.86
CA LYS A 101 -20.60 1.11 -11.35
C LYS A 101 -20.92 -0.39 -11.33
N ARG A 102 -19.96 -1.22 -10.93
CA ARG A 102 -20.17 -2.68 -10.84
C ARG A 102 -21.09 -2.98 -9.66
N PRO A 103 -21.89 -4.06 -9.72
CA PRO A 103 -22.72 -4.47 -8.59
C PRO A 103 -21.88 -4.69 -7.33
N GLU A 104 -22.40 -4.31 -6.16
CA GLU A 104 -21.67 -4.47 -4.90
C GLU A 104 -21.23 -5.92 -4.66
N SER A 105 -22.01 -6.91 -5.08
CA SER A 105 -21.65 -8.34 -4.99
C SER A 105 -20.32 -8.69 -5.70
N VAL A 106 -19.88 -7.89 -6.66
CA VAL A 106 -18.64 -8.11 -7.41
C VAL A 106 -17.43 -7.67 -6.59
N TRP A 107 -17.49 -6.52 -5.91
CA TRP A 107 -16.32 -5.88 -5.31
C TRP A 107 -16.40 -5.73 -3.79
N ALA A 108 -17.61 -5.70 -3.23
CA ALA A 108 -17.80 -5.64 -1.79
C ALA A 108 -17.38 -6.99 -1.21
N PRO A 109 -16.58 -6.97 -0.14
CA PRO A 109 -16.08 -8.20 0.40
C PRO A 109 -17.21 -8.84 1.23
N THR A 110 -17.66 -10.01 0.83
CA THR A 110 -18.79 -10.71 1.48
C THR A 110 -18.33 -11.51 2.70
N ASN A 111 -17.07 -11.96 2.72
CA ASN A 111 -16.44 -12.73 3.77
C ASN A 111 -14.95 -12.38 3.89
N ARG A 112 -14.33 -12.70 5.03
CA ARG A 112 -12.86 -12.70 5.15
C ARG A 112 -12.25 -13.60 4.06
N GLY A 113 -11.05 -13.24 3.59
CA GLY A 113 -10.38 -13.98 2.54
C GLY A 113 -10.87 -13.65 1.13
N ASN A 114 -11.78 -12.70 0.94
CA ASN A 114 -12.35 -12.44 -0.39
C ASN A 114 -11.52 -11.43 -1.20
N VAL A 115 -11.19 -10.28 -0.61
CA VAL A 115 -10.49 -9.18 -1.29
C VAL A 115 -9.41 -8.63 -0.36
N VAL A 116 -8.24 -8.34 -0.91
CA VAL A 116 -7.20 -7.57 -0.22
C VAL A 116 -7.24 -6.12 -0.67
N ARG A 117 -7.18 -5.16 0.26
CA ARG A 117 -6.93 -3.75 -0.03
C ARG A 117 -5.45 -3.44 0.14
N ARG A 118 -4.85 -2.84 -0.89
CA ARG A 118 -3.57 -2.14 -0.81
C ARG A 118 -3.79 -0.76 -0.19
N SER A 119 -3.14 -0.50 0.93
CA SER A 119 -3.35 0.72 1.72
C SER A 119 -2.18 1.70 1.68
N GLY A 120 -0.98 1.26 1.26
CA GLY A 120 0.18 2.14 1.21
C GLY A 120 1.40 1.48 0.58
N THR A 121 2.25 2.28 -0.07
CA THR A 121 3.57 1.86 -0.53
C THR A 121 4.53 3.04 -0.46
N HIS A 122 5.79 2.73 -0.20
CA HIS A 122 6.86 3.72 -0.26
C HIS A 122 8.16 3.00 -0.57
N THR A 123 9.03 3.65 -1.33
CA THR A 123 10.43 3.26 -1.50
C THR A 123 11.27 4.44 -1.08
N ARG A 124 12.24 4.18 -0.20
CA ARG A 124 13.13 5.20 0.36
C ARG A 124 13.84 5.95 -0.76
N GLY A 125 14.03 7.26 -0.59
CA GLY A 125 14.49 8.14 -1.66
C GLY A 125 15.85 7.80 -2.25
N ASP A 126 16.78 7.29 -1.44
CA ASP A 126 18.10 6.77 -1.82
C ASP A 126 18.05 5.41 -2.56
N HIS A 127 16.88 4.79 -2.61
CA HIS A 127 16.60 3.52 -3.29
C HIS A 127 15.57 3.66 -4.42
N ALA A 128 15.06 4.87 -4.66
CA ALA A 128 14.15 5.15 -5.77
C ALA A 128 14.83 4.90 -7.13
N GLY A 129 14.02 4.59 -8.15
CA GLY A 129 14.53 4.31 -9.51
C GLY A 129 15.15 2.93 -9.72
N LYS A 130 15.38 2.14 -8.65
CA LYS A 130 15.94 0.77 -8.73
C LYS A 130 14.91 -0.33 -9.02
N GLY A 131 13.66 0.03 -9.31
CA GLY A 131 12.58 -0.92 -9.59
C GLY A 131 12.01 -1.66 -8.37
N LEU A 132 12.44 -1.32 -7.14
CA LEU A 132 12.02 -2.03 -5.91
C LEU A 132 10.51 -2.01 -5.68
N SER A 133 9.86 -0.86 -5.84
CA SER A 133 8.39 -0.76 -5.70
C SER A 133 7.65 -1.70 -6.66
N LYS A 134 8.11 -1.79 -7.92
CA LYS A 134 7.55 -2.70 -8.93
C LYS A 134 7.76 -4.17 -8.54
N ALA A 135 9.00 -4.53 -8.20
CA ALA A 135 9.33 -5.89 -7.78
C ALA A 135 8.51 -6.34 -6.56
N LEU A 136 8.39 -5.45 -5.56
CA LEU A 136 7.60 -5.69 -4.37
C LEU A 136 6.11 -5.81 -4.69
N ALA A 137 5.56 -4.95 -5.55
CA ALA A 137 4.16 -5.05 -5.97
C ALA A 137 3.87 -6.40 -6.66
N HIS A 138 4.74 -6.85 -7.56
CA HIS A 138 4.60 -8.15 -8.21
C HIS A 138 4.67 -9.30 -7.18
N TYR A 139 5.65 -9.25 -6.26
CA TYR A 139 5.75 -10.23 -5.18
C TYR A 139 4.47 -10.30 -4.34
N VAL A 140 3.92 -9.16 -3.96
CA VAL A 140 2.65 -9.05 -3.22
C VAL A 140 1.49 -9.68 -3.99
N MET A 141 1.40 -9.46 -5.31
CA MET A 141 0.36 -10.07 -6.15
C MET A 141 0.40 -11.60 -6.08
N HIS A 142 1.59 -12.20 -6.22
CA HIS A 142 1.77 -13.64 -6.10
C HIS A 142 1.44 -14.15 -4.70
N LYS A 143 1.94 -13.50 -3.65
CA LYS A 143 1.67 -13.93 -2.28
C LYS A 143 0.21 -13.83 -1.87
N ILE A 144 -0.52 -12.87 -2.40
CA ILE A 144 -1.97 -12.79 -2.17
C ILE A 144 -2.70 -13.90 -2.93
N ARG A 145 -2.32 -14.19 -4.19
CA ARG A 145 -2.87 -15.32 -4.96
C ARG A 145 -2.65 -16.67 -4.29
N GLU A 146 -1.44 -16.89 -3.76
CA GLU A 146 -1.02 -18.14 -3.11
C GLU A 146 -1.52 -18.29 -1.67
N HIS A 147 -2.18 -17.29 -1.10
CA HIS A 147 -2.54 -17.31 0.30
C HIS A 147 -3.70 -18.30 0.59
N ASP A 148 -3.58 -19.06 1.67
CA ASP A 148 -4.59 -20.05 2.13
C ASP A 148 -6.00 -19.50 2.38
N ASN A 149 -6.17 -18.18 2.42
CA ASN A 149 -7.47 -17.55 2.57
C ASN A 149 -8.27 -17.52 1.26
N GLY A 150 -7.65 -17.85 0.12
CA GLY A 150 -8.33 -17.94 -1.17
C GLY A 150 -8.78 -16.58 -1.73
N TYR A 151 -7.93 -15.55 -1.60
CA TYR A 151 -8.24 -14.22 -2.16
C TYR A 151 -8.51 -14.32 -3.66
N ARG A 152 -9.54 -13.61 -4.14
CA ARG A 152 -9.89 -13.55 -5.57
C ARG A 152 -9.45 -12.27 -6.27
N ALA A 153 -9.11 -11.25 -5.48
CA ALA A 153 -8.76 -9.95 -6.04
C ALA A 153 -7.95 -9.07 -5.08
N ILE A 154 -7.25 -8.10 -5.69
CA ILE A 154 -6.60 -6.99 -4.99
C ILE A 154 -7.23 -5.68 -5.44
N LEU A 155 -7.70 -4.89 -4.47
CA LEU A 155 -8.17 -3.53 -4.67
C LEU A 155 -7.08 -2.54 -4.28
N ILE A 156 -6.76 -1.58 -5.15
CA ILE A 156 -5.84 -0.48 -4.85
C ILE A 156 -6.48 0.87 -5.14
N HIS A 157 -6.25 1.81 -4.22
CA HIS A 157 -6.43 3.24 -4.44
C HIS A 157 -5.05 3.88 -4.55
N THR A 158 -4.83 4.68 -5.58
CA THR A 158 -3.53 5.31 -5.84
C THR A 158 -3.76 6.70 -6.40
N GLY A 159 -2.96 7.67 -5.96
CA GLY A 159 -2.87 9.02 -6.55
C GLY A 159 -1.49 9.28 -7.15
N SER A 160 -0.70 8.24 -7.42
CA SER A 160 0.66 8.35 -7.93
C SER A 160 0.77 7.70 -9.31
N GLU A 161 1.14 8.49 -10.31
CA GLU A 161 1.38 7.96 -11.67
C GLU A 161 2.42 6.84 -11.70
N ALA A 162 3.42 6.87 -10.81
CA ALA A 162 4.42 5.83 -10.70
C ALA A 162 3.81 4.50 -10.23
N VAL A 163 2.89 4.57 -9.27
CA VAL A 163 2.14 3.40 -8.79
C VAL A 163 1.17 2.93 -9.87
N ASP A 164 0.48 3.83 -10.56
CA ASP A 164 -0.44 3.49 -11.65
C ASP A 164 0.25 2.68 -12.76
N LYS A 165 1.46 3.09 -13.16
CA LYS A 165 2.25 2.37 -14.18
C LYS A 165 2.57 0.92 -13.80
N VAL A 166 2.68 0.63 -12.50
CA VAL A 166 2.91 -0.73 -11.99
C VAL A 166 1.61 -1.53 -11.95
N TRP A 167 0.56 -0.94 -11.37
CA TRP A 167 -0.67 -1.67 -11.08
C TRP A 167 -1.64 -1.79 -12.28
N LEU A 168 -1.55 -0.90 -13.27
CA LEU A 168 -2.27 -1.02 -14.55
C LEU A 168 -1.58 -1.94 -15.57
N ARG A 169 -0.38 -2.45 -15.25
CA ARG A 169 0.41 -3.33 -16.11
C ARG A 169 1.03 -4.46 -15.30
N PRO A 170 0.19 -5.26 -14.60
CA PRO A 170 0.70 -6.35 -13.78
C PRO A 170 1.32 -7.45 -14.67
N PRO A 171 2.20 -8.30 -14.13
CA PRO A 171 2.74 -9.43 -14.88
C PRO A 171 1.66 -10.50 -15.12
N VAL A 172 1.86 -11.38 -16.11
CA VAL A 172 1.05 -12.61 -16.25
C VAL A 172 1.15 -13.44 -14.94
N PRO A 173 0.08 -14.11 -14.49
CA PRO A 173 -1.26 -14.22 -15.09
C PRO A 173 -2.26 -13.14 -14.63
N PHE A 174 -1.78 -12.10 -13.97
CA PHE A 174 -2.63 -11.05 -13.41
C PHE A 174 -3.21 -10.14 -14.49
N LYS A 175 -4.44 -9.70 -14.28
CA LYS A 175 -5.15 -8.73 -15.11
C LYS A 175 -5.52 -7.53 -14.25
N SER A 176 -5.43 -6.32 -14.82
CA SER A 176 -5.86 -5.09 -14.15
C SER A 176 -7.04 -4.44 -14.86
N GLU A 177 -7.94 -3.87 -14.09
CA GLU A 177 -9.05 -3.05 -14.57
C GLU A 177 -9.04 -1.70 -13.84
N GLU A 178 -9.00 -0.59 -14.58
CA GLU A 178 -9.26 0.74 -14.01
C GLU A 178 -10.77 0.91 -13.85
N ILE A 179 -11.23 0.96 -12.61
CA ILE A 179 -12.65 0.93 -12.28
C ILE A 179 -13.26 2.34 -12.28
N SER A 180 -12.52 3.28 -11.70
CA SER A 180 -12.94 4.66 -11.59
C SER A 180 -11.75 5.56 -11.31
N THR A 181 -11.94 6.85 -11.61
CA THR A 181 -10.96 7.91 -11.36
C THR A 181 -11.61 9.06 -10.61
N PHE A 182 -10.84 9.76 -9.80
CA PHE A 182 -11.25 10.99 -9.13
C PHE A 182 -10.15 12.05 -9.32
N SER A 183 -10.50 13.19 -9.91
CA SER A 183 -9.58 14.32 -10.08
C SER A 183 -9.84 15.36 -8.99
N THR A 184 -8.79 15.82 -8.32
CA THR A 184 -8.87 16.96 -7.39
C THR A 184 -8.86 18.31 -8.11
N ALA A 185 -8.47 18.34 -9.39
CA ALA A 185 -8.35 19.56 -10.17
C ALA A 185 -9.72 20.25 -10.30
N GLY A 186 -9.82 21.47 -9.77
CA GLY A 186 -11.06 22.26 -9.79
C GLY A 186 -12.19 21.69 -8.93
N TYR A 187 -11.93 20.71 -8.05
CA TYR A 187 -12.96 20.14 -7.19
C TYR A 187 -13.51 21.20 -6.23
N GLN A 188 -14.84 21.26 -6.12
CA GLN A 188 -15.53 22.18 -5.23
C GLN A 188 -16.51 21.41 -4.36
N LYS A 189 -16.48 21.71 -3.07
CA LYS A 189 -17.40 21.19 -2.07
C LYS A 189 -18.20 22.33 -1.47
N ARG A 190 -19.47 22.07 -1.19
CA ARG A 190 -20.32 23.02 -0.47
C ARG A 190 -20.09 22.83 1.03
N ASN A 191 -19.75 23.91 1.73
CA ASN A 191 -19.72 23.93 3.18
C ASN A 191 -21.16 23.82 3.71
N SER A 192 -21.44 22.82 4.54
CA SER A 192 -22.78 22.55 5.06
C SER A 192 -23.31 23.64 6.01
N HIS A 193 -22.44 24.42 6.65
CA HIS A 193 -22.80 25.47 7.59
C HIS A 193 -22.95 26.83 6.91
N THR A 194 -22.06 27.18 5.99
CA THR A 194 -22.04 28.51 5.34
C THR A 194 -22.67 28.51 3.95
N GLY A 195 -22.89 27.34 3.34
CA GLY A 195 -23.35 27.20 1.96
C GLY A 195 -22.32 27.62 0.92
N ALA A 196 -21.16 28.15 1.32
CA ALA A 196 -20.11 28.59 0.40
C ALA A 196 -19.44 27.40 -0.28
N LEU A 197 -19.00 27.59 -1.53
CA LEU A 197 -18.15 26.63 -2.22
C LEU A 197 -16.70 26.84 -1.78
N TYR A 198 -15.99 25.75 -1.50
CA TYR A 198 -14.57 25.75 -1.19
C TYR A 198 -13.87 24.57 -1.86
N ASN A 199 -12.57 24.67 -2.07
CA ASN A 199 -11.75 23.58 -2.59
C ASN A 199 -10.92 22.97 -1.45
N PRO A 200 -11.25 21.76 -0.95
CA PRO A 200 -10.50 21.11 0.12
C PRO A 200 -9.08 20.70 -0.29
N PHE A 201 -8.76 20.67 -1.59
CA PHE A 201 -7.47 20.24 -2.12
C PHE A 201 -6.53 21.42 -2.48
N GLY A 202 -6.98 22.66 -2.32
CA GLY A 202 -6.17 23.84 -2.68
C GLY A 202 -5.69 23.79 -4.14
N SER A 203 -4.39 23.95 -4.35
CA SER A 203 -3.76 23.87 -5.68
C SER A 203 -3.29 22.47 -6.06
N ALA A 204 -3.61 21.44 -5.28
CA ALA A 204 -3.19 20.07 -5.59
C ALA A 204 -3.97 19.51 -6.78
N GLU A 205 -3.25 19.07 -7.80
CA GLU A 205 -3.79 18.40 -8.98
C GLU A 205 -3.37 16.94 -8.98
N VAL A 206 -4.23 16.09 -8.43
CA VAL A 206 -4.01 14.65 -8.29
C VAL A 206 -5.16 13.92 -8.96
N VAL A 207 -4.82 12.99 -9.86
CA VAL A 207 -5.79 12.01 -10.38
C VAL A 207 -5.62 10.73 -9.60
N SER A 208 -6.58 10.47 -8.71
CA SER A 208 -6.66 9.21 -8.00
C SER A 208 -7.40 8.15 -8.82
N ARG A 209 -6.99 6.90 -8.70
CA ARG A 209 -7.55 5.76 -9.42
C ARG A 209 -7.94 4.64 -8.46
N ARG A 210 -9.01 3.95 -8.81
CA ARG A 210 -9.43 2.69 -8.23
C ARG A 210 -9.11 1.59 -9.22
N ILE A 211 -8.15 0.73 -8.89
CA ILE A 211 -7.71 -0.35 -9.77
C ILE A 211 -8.05 -1.68 -9.11
N TRP A 212 -8.55 -2.61 -9.93
CA TRP A 212 -8.91 -3.97 -9.53
C TRP A 212 -8.00 -4.97 -10.22
N ILE A 213 -7.35 -5.82 -9.44
CA ILE A 213 -6.45 -6.88 -9.95
C ILE A 213 -7.11 -8.24 -9.73
N THR A 214 -7.13 -9.06 -10.77
CA THR A 214 -7.61 -10.45 -10.74
C THR A 214 -6.62 -11.38 -11.42
N TRP A 215 -6.83 -12.67 -11.27
CA TRP A 215 -6.05 -13.75 -11.90
C TRP A 215 -7.00 -14.92 -12.19
N PRO A 216 -6.67 -15.80 -13.16
CA PRO A 216 -7.43 -17.02 -13.37
C PRO A 216 -7.35 -17.94 -12.15
N GLU A 217 -8.45 -18.64 -11.86
CA GLU A 217 -8.51 -19.63 -10.77
C GLU A 217 -7.82 -20.96 -11.15
N GLU A 218 -7.75 -21.28 -12.44
CA GLU A 218 -7.08 -22.46 -12.98
C GLU A 218 -5.79 -22.07 -13.71
N GLU A 219 -4.70 -22.81 -13.46
CA GLU A 219 -3.45 -22.66 -14.19
C GLU A 219 -3.64 -23.22 -15.61
N GLU A 220 -3.79 -22.33 -16.59
CA GLU A 220 -3.44 -22.68 -17.97
C GLU A 220 -1.95 -23.06 -17.96
N GLU A 221 -1.60 -24.29 -18.34
CA GLU A 221 -0.25 -24.85 -18.30
C GLU A 221 0.81 -23.82 -18.75
N GLU A 222 1.50 -23.22 -17.78
CA GLU A 222 2.45 -22.14 -18.06
C GLU A 222 3.66 -22.67 -18.83
N GLY A 223 3.84 -22.15 -20.04
CA GLY A 223 5.03 -22.34 -20.84
C GLY A 223 6.29 -21.88 -20.09
N ASN A 224 7.28 -22.77 -20.09
CA ASN A 224 8.71 -22.74 -19.69
C ASN A 224 9.40 -21.47 -19.11
N GLU A 225 8.92 -20.24 -19.31
CA GLU A 225 9.53 -19.00 -18.78
C GLU A 225 9.31 -18.81 -17.27
N ALA A 226 8.17 -19.27 -16.71
CA ALA A 226 7.89 -19.15 -15.27
C ALA A 226 8.89 -19.96 -14.41
N LYS A 227 9.26 -21.17 -14.85
CA LYS A 227 10.28 -22.03 -14.22
C LYS A 227 11.67 -21.39 -14.22
N VAL A 228 11.99 -20.61 -15.25
CA VAL A 228 13.26 -19.88 -15.35
C VAL A 228 13.31 -18.71 -14.36
N LEU A 229 12.19 -18.04 -14.08
CA LEU A 229 12.10 -16.99 -13.07
C LEU A 229 12.11 -17.53 -11.63
N GLU A 230 11.48 -18.68 -11.37
CA GLU A 230 11.58 -19.37 -10.07
C GLU A 230 13.01 -19.77 -9.71
N SER A 231 13.77 -20.32 -10.66
CA SER A 231 15.18 -20.68 -10.44
C SER A 231 16.08 -19.49 -10.11
N ARG A 232 15.67 -18.27 -10.50
CA ARG A 232 16.38 -17.01 -10.18
C ARG A 232 15.90 -16.37 -8.87
N ARG A 233 14.66 -16.62 -8.44
CA ARG A 233 14.05 -16.10 -7.19
C ARG A 233 14.62 -16.74 -5.93
N MET A 234 15.05 -18.00 -5.97
CA MET A 234 15.60 -18.71 -4.80
C MET A 234 16.91 -18.12 -4.25
N ARG A 235 17.50 -17.10 -4.87
CA ARG A 235 18.70 -16.40 -4.36
C ARG A 235 18.40 -15.13 -3.56
N ALA A 236 17.14 -14.71 -3.45
CA ALA A 236 16.75 -13.52 -2.71
C ALA A 236 15.56 -13.80 -1.80
N VAL A 237 15.74 -14.73 -0.87
CA VAL A 237 14.83 -14.93 0.26
C VAL A 237 15.72 -15.12 1.48
N VAL A 238 15.72 -14.15 2.40
CA VAL A 238 16.12 -14.39 3.79
C VAL A 238 14.82 -14.72 4.52
N ILE A 239 14.61 -16.00 4.79
CA ILE A 239 13.71 -16.45 5.85
C ILE A 239 14.51 -16.26 7.13
N ALA A 240 14.03 -15.39 8.03
CA ALA A 240 14.44 -15.48 9.42
C ALA A 240 13.70 -16.70 9.98
N ASP A 241 14.40 -17.82 10.09
CA ASP A 241 13.92 -18.96 10.85
C ASP A 241 13.90 -18.57 12.34
N ASP A 242 12.76 -18.86 12.95
CA ASP A 242 12.46 -18.74 14.36
C ASP A 242 13.03 -20.01 15.03
N ASP A 243 14.30 -19.97 15.43
CA ASP A 243 14.85 -21.00 16.32
C ASP A 243 14.83 -20.49 17.75
N SER A 244 13.69 -20.74 18.39
CA SER A 244 13.60 -20.90 19.83
C SER A 244 14.26 -22.23 20.25
N GLU A 245 15.36 -22.15 21.00
CA GLU A 245 15.70 -23.08 22.08
C GLU A 245 16.04 -22.30 23.36
#